data_AF-B6W7E4-F1
#
_entry.id   AF-B6W7E4-F1
#
_cell.length_a   1.000
_cell.length_b   1.000
_cell.length_c   1.000
_cell.angle_alpha   90.00
_cell.angle_beta   90.00
_cell.angle_gamma   90.00
#
_symmetry.space_group_name_H-M   'P 1'
#
loop_
_entity.id
_entity.type
_entity.pdbx_description
1 polymer ?
#
loop_
_entity_poly.entity_id
_entity_poly.type
_entity_poly.pdbx_seq_one_letter_code
_entity_poly.pdbx_strand_id
1 'polypeptide(L)'
;MIRTMTVADTDKVYRIETSSFFRPMPKKDLVSDIEKNKHKRHFVYEKNGETVGFYIISKILDEVEIYTIAVDELYRGQKIASNMLEHLINFSKEMKVSKIWLEVSTKNMPAINLYEKFGFEK
;
A
#
# COMPACT_ATOMS: atom_id res chain seq x y z
N MET A 1 3.83 12.12 5.80
CA MET A 1 2.66 11.84 6.66
C MET A 1 1.81 10.78 5.99
N ILE A 2 1.31 9.80 6.74
CA ILE A 2 0.36 8.81 6.21
C ILE A 2 -1.05 9.28 6.55
N ARG A 3 -1.97 9.20 5.57
CA ARG A 3 -3.38 9.54 5.75
C ARG A 3 -4.26 8.66 4.86
N THR A 4 -5.55 8.64 5.13
CA THR A 4 -6.54 8.01 4.25
C THR A 4 -6.50 8.66 2.86
N MET A 5 -6.53 7.81 1.84
CA MET A 5 -6.62 8.21 0.45
C MET A 5 -8.01 8.78 0.15
N THR A 6 -8.05 9.81 -0.67
CA THR A 6 -9.29 10.42 -1.16
C THR A 6 -9.34 10.37 -2.68
N VAL A 7 -10.49 10.67 -3.27
CA VAL A 7 -10.63 10.75 -4.73
C VAL A 7 -9.66 11.78 -5.34
N ALA A 8 -9.31 12.84 -4.60
CA ALA A 8 -8.34 13.86 -5.04
C ALA A 8 -6.91 13.32 -5.22
N ASP A 9 -6.56 12.21 -4.58
CA ASP A 9 -5.23 11.58 -4.70
C ASP A 9 -5.10 10.71 -5.96
N THR A 10 -6.22 10.36 -6.60
CA THR A 10 -6.29 9.27 -7.58
C THR A 10 -5.43 9.52 -8.83
N ASP A 11 -5.23 10.77 -9.25
CA ASP A 11 -4.31 11.08 -10.35
C ASP A 11 -2.86 10.71 -10.03
N LYS A 12 -2.40 11.08 -8.82
CA LYS A 12 -1.04 10.77 -8.37
C LYS A 12 -0.87 9.28 -8.10
N VAL A 13 -1.85 8.66 -7.44
CA VAL A 13 -1.85 7.22 -7.17
C VAL A 13 -1.84 6.42 -8.46
N TYR A 14 -2.68 6.78 -9.45
CA TYR A 14 -2.71 6.11 -10.74
C TYR A 14 -1.37 6.23 -11.48
N ARG A 15 -0.72 7.40 -11.43
CA ARG A 15 0.65 7.56 -11.97
C ARG A 15 1.62 6.57 -11.32
N ILE A 16 1.66 6.51 -9.99
CA ILE A 16 2.56 5.60 -9.24
C ILE A 16 2.23 4.12 -9.55
N GLU A 17 0.95 3.77 -9.62
CA GLU A 17 0.47 2.42 -9.97
C GLU A 17 0.98 2.01 -11.36
N THR A 18 0.77 2.85 -12.38
CA THR A 18 1.19 2.57 -13.76
C THR A 18 2.70 2.45 -13.93
N SER A 19 3.50 3.18 -13.14
CA SER A 19 4.96 3.03 -13.17
C SER A 19 5.48 1.86 -12.33
N SER A 20 4.66 1.30 -11.44
CA SER A 20 5.09 0.26 -10.49
C SER A 20 4.67 -1.14 -10.88
N PHE A 21 3.58 -1.31 -11.64
CA PHE A 21 3.00 -2.61 -11.93
C PHE A 21 2.78 -2.84 -13.43
N PHE A 22 3.00 -4.09 -13.87
CA PHE A 22 2.77 -4.49 -15.26
C PHE A 22 1.28 -4.49 -15.65
N ARG A 23 0.39 -4.77 -14.68
CA ARG A 23 -1.06 -4.71 -14.84
C ARG A 23 -1.64 -3.72 -13.82
N PRO A 24 -1.51 -2.42 -14.08
CA PRO A 24 -1.97 -1.41 -13.14
C PRO A 24 -3.49 -1.42 -13.02
N MET A 25 -4.01 -1.19 -11.81
CA MET A 25 -5.42 -0.96 -11.60
C MET A 25 -5.88 0.30 -12.37
N PRO A 26 -6.94 0.21 -13.19
CA PRO A 26 -7.49 1.37 -13.86
C PRO A 26 -7.97 2.44 -12.88
N LYS A 27 -7.74 3.73 -13.19
CA LYS A 27 -8.15 4.86 -12.31
C LYS A 27 -9.64 4.81 -11.93
N LYS A 28 -10.52 4.44 -12.88
CA LYS A 28 -11.96 4.29 -12.61
C LYS A 28 -12.27 3.25 -11.54
N ASP A 29 -11.48 2.18 -11.49
CA ASP A 29 -11.67 1.08 -10.55
C ASP A 29 -11.11 1.49 -9.18
N LEU A 30 -9.99 2.23 -9.14
CA LEU A 30 -9.48 2.86 -7.92
C LEU A 30 -10.53 3.79 -7.29
N VAL A 31 -11.14 4.68 -8.08
CA VAL A 31 -12.20 5.59 -7.60
C VAL A 31 -13.38 4.79 -7.05
N SER A 32 -13.85 3.79 -7.81
CA SER A 32 -14.95 2.93 -7.36
C SER A 32 -14.60 2.15 -6.09
N ASP A 33 -13.35 1.71 -5.93
CA ASP A 33 -12.88 0.96 -4.77
C ASP A 33 -12.85 1.87 -3.52
N ILE A 34 -12.37 3.11 -3.65
CA ILE A 34 -12.40 4.11 -2.57
C ILE A 34 -13.84 4.42 -2.13
N GLU A 35 -14.77 4.58 -3.07
CA GLU A 35 -16.13 5.03 -2.78
C GLU A 35 -17.06 3.90 -2.28
N LYS A 36 -16.89 2.68 -2.79
CA LYS A 36 -17.87 1.60 -2.62
C LYS A 36 -17.35 0.43 -1.80
N ASN A 37 -16.04 0.22 -1.70
CA ASN A 37 -15.51 -0.95 -1.02
C ASN A 37 -15.43 -0.75 0.49
N LYS A 38 -16.30 -1.45 1.23
CA LYS A 38 -16.36 -1.37 2.69
C LYS A 38 -15.31 -2.24 3.41
N HIS A 39 -14.66 -3.15 2.68
CA HIS A 39 -13.70 -4.10 3.24
C HIS A 39 -12.25 -3.69 3.01
N LYS A 40 -12.03 -2.77 2.06
CA LYS A 40 -10.71 -2.21 1.79
C LYS A 40 -10.51 -0.86 2.48
N ARG A 41 -9.26 -0.57 2.78
CA ARG A 41 -8.78 0.72 3.27
C ARG A 41 -7.62 1.16 2.41
N HIS A 42 -7.65 2.43 2.05
CA HIS A 42 -6.72 3.05 1.11
C HIS A 42 -5.96 4.15 1.83
N PHE A 43 -4.65 4.14 1.71
CA PHE A 43 -3.78 5.10 2.38
C PHE A 43 -2.77 5.68 1.40
N VAL A 44 -2.42 6.94 1.60
CA VAL A 44 -1.33 7.61 0.89
C VAL A 44 -0.23 8.01 1.86
N TYR A 45 1.00 8.02 1.36
CA TYR A 45 2.14 8.66 1.99
C TYR A 45 2.37 10.01 1.29
N GLU A 46 2.14 11.08 2.04
CA GLU A 46 2.36 12.44 1.60
C GLU A 46 3.71 12.96 2.07
N LYS A 47 4.47 13.61 1.19
CA LYS A 47 5.73 14.28 1.49
C LYS A 47 5.73 15.65 0.81
N ASN A 48 5.93 16.72 1.58
CA ASN A 48 5.95 18.10 1.09
C ASN A 48 4.68 18.48 0.28
N GLY A 49 3.50 18.01 0.70
CA GLY A 49 2.24 18.25 0.01
C GLY A 49 2.01 17.41 -1.25
N GLU A 50 2.91 16.47 -1.58
CA GLU A 50 2.76 15.55 -2.70
C GLU A 50 2.52 14.11 -2.23
N THR A 51 1.59 13.41 -2.86
CA THR A 51 1.43 11.96 -2.70
C THR A 51 2.56 11.24 -3.44
N VAL A 52 3.43 10.58 -2.67
CA VAL A 52 4.67 9.94 -3.18
C VAL A 52 4.70 8.43 -2.96
N GLY A 53 3.66 7.87 -2.35
CA GLY A 53 3.46 6.45 -2.17
C GLY A 53 2.05 6.18 -1.69
N PHE A 54 1.63 4.93 -1.77
CA PHE A 54 0.33 4.51 -1.28
C PHE A 54 0.33 3.02 -0.97
N TYR A 55 -0.66 2.60 -0.21
CA TYR A 55 -0.95 1.19 -0.04
C TYR A 55 -2.46 0.96 0.17
N ILE A 56 -2.91 -0.23 -0.20
CA ILE A 56 -4.30 -0.67 -0.12
C ILE A 56 -4.30 -2.01 0.61
N ILE A 57 -5.15 -2.11 1.62
CA ILE A 57 -5.36 -3.34 2.36
C ILE A 57 -6.82 -3.75 2.34
N SER A 58 -7.10 -5.05 2.46
CA SER A 58 -8.39 -5.53 2.94
C SER A 58 -8.25 -6.01 4.38
N LYS A 59 -9.35 -5.95 5.14
CA LYS A 59 -9.45 -6.61 6.44
C LYS A 59 -10.67 -7.51 6.47
N ILE A 60 -10.46 -8.78 6.83
CA ILE A 60 -11.51 -9.76 7.02
C ILE A 60 -11.26 -10.44 8.36
N LEU A 61 -12.23 -10.35 9.28
CA LEU A 61 -12.09 -10.87 10.65
C LEU A 61 -10.81 -10.36 11.33
N ASP A 62 -9.91 -11.26 11.72
CA ASP A 62 -8.63 -11.01 12.37
C ASP A 62 -7.45 -11.06 11.39
N GLU A 63 -7.70 -11.01 10.08
CA GLU A 63 -6.66 -11.01 9.05
C GLU A 63 -6.67 -9.72 8.21
N VAL A 64 -5.48 -9.33 7.76
CA VAL A 64 -5.28 -8.23 6.82
C VAL A 64 -4.49 -8.73 5.62
N GLU A 65 -4.89 -8.30 4.43
CA GLU A 65 -4.18 -8.60 3.18
C GLU A 65 -3.70 -7.31 2.54
N ILE A 66 -2.42 -7.25 2.16
CA ILE A 66 -1.85 -6.15 1.37
C ILE A 66 -2.16 -6.42 -0.11
N TYR A 67 -3.10 -5.66 -0.67
CA TYR A 67 -3.43 -5.73 -2.10
C TYR A 67 -2.38 -5.01 -2.94
N THR A 68 -1.93 -3.86 -2.47
CA THR A 68 -1.02 -3.01 -3.23
C THR A 68 -0.20 -2.18 -2.26
N ILE A 69 1.09 -2.05 -2.53
CA ILE A 69 1.97 -1.09 -1.89
C ILE A 69 2.99 -0.62 -2.90
N ALA A 70 3.07 0.69 -3.10
CA ALA A 70 3.96 1.27 -4.10
C ALA A 70 4.49 2.63 -3.66
N VAL A 71 5.70 2.93 -4.12
CA VAL A 71 6.38 4.21 -3.92
C VAL A 71 6.77 4.73 -5.29
N ASP A 72 6.50 6.01 -5.50
CA ASP A 72 6.92 6.76 -6.67
C ASP A 72 8.42 6.56 -6.89
N GLU A 73 8.82 6.28 -8.13
CA GLU A 73 10.20 5.91 -8.46
C GLU A 73 11.23 6.95 -8.04
N LEU A 74 10.87 8.24 -8.10
CA LEU A 74 11.71 9.37 -7.71
C LEU A 74 11.96 9.43 -6.20
N TYR A 75 11.14 8.72 -5.42
CA TYR A 75 11.15 8.74 -3.96
C TYR A 75 11.57 7.40 -3.34
N ARG A 76 11.96 6.42 -4.15
CA ARG A 76 12.50 5.12 -3.69
C ARG A 76 13.84 5.31 -2.97
N GLY A 77 14.21 4.33 -2.13
CA GLY A 77 15.42 4.39 -1.30
C GLY A 77 15.33 5.30 -0.08
N GLN A 78 14.22 6.04 0.10
CA GLN A 78 14.03 6.99 1.20
C GLN A 78 13.21 6.41 2.37
N LYS A 79 13.20 5.08 2.54
CA LYS A 79 12.46 4.34 3.58
C LYS A 79 10.93 4.55 3.58
N ILE A 80 10.33 5.09 2.52
CA ILE A 80 8.89 5.36 2.45
C ILE A 80 8.06 4.08 2.56
N ALA A 81 8.42 3.04 1.81
CA ALA A 81 7.73 1.75 1.91
C ALA A 81 7.88 1.12 3.30
N SER A 82 9.05 1.27 3.94
CA SER A 82 9.28 0.84 5.33
C SER A 82 8.35 1.58 6.29
N ASN A 83 8.20 2.89 6.15
CA ASN A 83 7.31 3.69 7.00
C ASN A 83 5.84 3.29 6.80
N MET A 84 5.43 2.99 5.56
CA MET A 84 4.08 2.50 5.26
C MET A 84 3.82 1.11 5.88
N LEU A 85 4.80 0.21 5.83
CA LEU A 85 4.70 -1.11 6.47
C LEU A 85 4.66 -1.02 7.98
N GLU A 86 5.49 -0.16 8.59
CA GLU A 86 5.47 0.07 10.03
C GLU A 86 4.11 0.61 10.49
N HIS A 87 3.57 1.59 9.76
CA HIS A 87 2.22 2.09 10.01
C HIS A 87 1.17 1.00 9.87
N LEU A 88 1.23 0.19 8.81
CA LEU A 88 0.31 -0.94 8.62
C LEU A 88 0.38 -1.94 9.79
N ILE A 89 1.58 -2.34 10.22
CA ILE A 89 1.74 -3.31 11.31
C ILE A 89 1.17 -2.76 12.62
N ASN A 90 1.44 -1.49 12.93
CA ASN A 90 0.89 -0.86 14.13
C ASN A 90 -0.64 -0.72 14.06
N PHE A 91 -1.15 -0.30 12.90
CA PHE A 91 -2.59 -0.25 12.63
C PHE A 91 -3.26 -1.62 12.79
N SER A 92 -2.64 -2.68 12.27
CA SER A 92 -3.12 -4.06 12.41
C SER A 92 -3.16 -4.51 13.88
N LYS A 93 -2.14 -4.16 14.69
CA LYS A 93 -2.12 -4.46 16.13
C LYS A 93 -3.27 -3.78 16.88
N GLU A 94 -3.53 -2.50 16.60
CA GLU A 94 -4.65 -1.75 17.19
C GLU A 94 -6.00 -2.41 16.85
N MET A 95 -6.11 -2.98 15.66
CA MET A 95 -7.29 -3.69 15.19
C MET A 95 -7.38 -5.16 15.65
N LYS A 96 -6.46 -5.63 16.50
CA LYS A 96 -6.36 -7.02 16.98
C LYS A 96 -6.29 -8.05 15.85
N VAL A 97 -5.56 -7.70 14.80
CA VAL A 97 -5.26 -8.60 13.68
C VAL A 97 -4.20 -9.60 14.11
N SER A 98 -4.44 -10.89 13.83
CA SER A 98 -3.53 -12.00 14.13
C SER A 98 -2.52 -12.23 13.00
N LYS A 99 -2.89 -11.94 11.75
CA LYS A 99 -2.05 -12.22 10.58
C LYS A 99 -2.15 -11.16 9.47
N ILE A 100 -1.01 -10.88 8.84
CA ILE A 100 -0.92 -10.03 7.65
C ILE A 100 -0.41 -10.88 6.47
N TRP A 101 -1.17 -10.89 5.39
CA TRP A 101 -0.86 -11.58 4.15
C TRP A 101 -0.46 -10.60 3.06
N LEU A 102 0.34 -11.07 2.10
CA LEU A 102 0.68 -10.33 0.89
C LEU A 102 1.04 -11.31 -0.22
N GLU A 103 0.90 -10.84 -1.46
CA GLU A 103 1.47 -11.49 -2.62
C GLU A 103 2.60 -10.64 -3.20
N VAL A 104 3.70 -11.29 -3.58
CA VAL A 104 4.83 -10.62 -4.23
C VAL A 104 5.41 -11.50 -5.32
N SER A 105 5.76 -10.90 -6.45
CA SER A 105 6.47 -11.61 -7.52
C SER A 105 7.81 -12.12 -7.02
N THR A 106 8.14 -13.38 -7.31
CA THR A 106 9.44 -14.00 -7.01
C THR A 106 10.64 -13.26 -7.64
N LYS A 107 10.39 -12.41 -8.64
CA LYS A 107 11.41 -11.58 -9.29
C LYS A 107 11.59 -10.22 -8.62
N ASN A 108 10.71 -9.81 -7.71
CA ASN A 108 10.77 -8.53 -7.02
C ASN A 108 11.61 -8.62 -5.74
N MET A 109 12.91 -8.86 -5.92
CA MET A 109 13.87 -8.95 -4.82
C MET A 109 13.86 -7.73 -3.88
N PRO A 110 13.73 -6.47 -4.37
CA PRO A 110 13.63 -5.32 -3.48
C PRO A 110 12.43 -5.40 -2.51
N ALA A 111 11.25 -5.82 -3.00
CA ALA A 111 10.07 -5.96 -2.15
C ALA A 111 10.18 -7.16 -1.20
N ILE A 112 10.69 -8.31 -1.68
CA ILE A 112 10.92 -9.51 -0.86
C ILE A 112 11.84 -9.17 0.32
N ASN A 113 13.01 -8.57 0.05
CA ASN A 113 13.96 -8.18 1.10
C ASN A 113 13.36 -7.18 2.08
N LEU A 114 12.50 -6.28 1.60
CA LEU A 114 11.77 -5.35 2.45
C LEU A 114 10.82 -6.11 3.38
N TYR A 115 10.00 -7.03 2.86
CA TYR A 115 9.05 -7.79 3.68
C TYR A 115 9.76 -8.70 4.68
N GLU A 116 10.81 -9.42 4.28
CA GLU A 116 11.61 -10.27 5.18
C GLU A 116 12.21 -9.45 6.34
N LYS A 117 12.67 -8.22 6.08
CA LYS A 117 13.15 -7.29 7.14
C LYS A 117 12.06 -6.95 8.17
N PHE A 118 10.79 -6.96 7.77
CA PHE A 118 9.64 -6.71 8.64
C PHE A 118 9.08 -8.00 9.26
N GLY A 119 9.76 -9.14 9.08
CA GLY A 119 9.39 -10.43 9.68
C GLY A 119 8.32 -11.20 8.91
N PHE A 120 8.07 -10.85 7.64
CA PHE A 120 7.24 -11.68 6.77
C PHE A 120 8.01 -12.92 6.32
N GLU A 121 7.34 -14.05 6.30
CA GLU A 121 7.87 -15.36 5.94
C GLU A 121 7.16 -15.91 4.69
N LYS A 122 7.78 -16.90 4.04
CA LYS A 122 7.26 -17.54 2.81
C LYS A 122 6.26 -18.65 3.10
#